data_AF-A0A931W4G3-F1
#
_entry.id   AF-A0A931W4G3-F1
#
_cell.length_a   1.000
_cell.length_b   1.000
_cell.length_c   1.000
_cell.angle_alpha   90.00
_cell.angle_beta   90.00
_cell.angle_gamma   90.00
#
_symmetry.space_group_name_H-M   'P 1'
#
loop_
_entity.id
_entity.type
_entity.pdbx_description
1 polymer ?
#
loop_
_entity_poly.entity_id
_entity_poly.type
_entity_poly.pdbx_seq_one_letter_code
_entity_poly.pdbx_strand_id
1 'polypeptide(L)'
;MSTAPKTFEEWWAGSHYRRFVKCEGVPLYEDSYLENLATLPLGDWERRGGKAAYTRLGDQEVVNLQIVEIPPKGELKPERHMYEAVMYVMSGTGATTIWQDGEPKRTIEWGEGALLAIPLNAWHQEFNSSADKPCRIFFGTNMSQVINLYHNLDFVFNNPFVFKERYSYASDGEYREKAKHWTKRLFETNFIADIRNFALDAWEERGTRTSIMRLYMGNSGSQIHILEVGEGTYVTAHRHGAGAHVIQIDGSGYELLFMPGGEVNAEQRRKVPIRPYGVVAPRMNEFHQHFNTSKGRFRQLAFKGWDQRLSTTTSRGDYDPVGAARSDNPHGFAFKLRYDKEDPAIKEEYYRELEKNGVSLRLEPLDQGPG
;
A
#
# COMPACT_ATOMS: atom_id res chain seq x y z
N MET A 1 -30.25 7.31 6.14
CA MET A 1 -31.17 7.23 4.98
C MET A 1 -30.50 7.92 3.80
N SER A 2 -30.26 7.24 2.69
CA SER A 2 -29.74 7.90 1.49
C SER A 2 -30.89 8.65 0.81
N THR A 3 -30.76 9.97 0.67
CA THR A 3 -31.61 10.71 -0.26
C THR A 3 -31.29 10.22 -1.67
N ALA A 4 -32.31 9.93 -2.49
CA ALA A 4 -32.11 9.63 -3.90
C ALA A 4 -31.31 10.76 -4.57
N PRO A 5 -30.33 10.43 -5.43
CA PRO A 5 -29.55 11.45 -6.13
C PRO A 5 -30.46 12.33 -6.98
N LYS A 6 -30.23 13.64 -6.94
CA LYS A 6 -31.02 14.67 -7.63
C LYS A 6 -30.41 15.10 -8.96
N THR A 7 -29.13 14.79 -9.18
CA THR A 7 -28.41 15.10 -10.43
C THR A 7 -27.74 13.87 -11.03
N PHE A 8 -27.42 13.93 -12.33
CA PHE A 8 -26.66 12.88 -13.01
C PHE A 8 -25.26 12.76 -12.41
N GLU A 9 -24.59 13.86 -12.10
CA GLU A 9 -23.30 13.84 -11.39
C GLU A 9 -23.43 13.18 -10.00
N GLU A 10 -24.51 13.47 -9.28
CA GLU A 10 -24.79 12.79 -8.02
C GLU A 10 -25.05 11.30 -8.18
N TRP A 11 -25.73 10.85 -9.25
CA TRP A 11 -26.07 9.45 -9.49
C TRP A 11 -24.94 8.62 -10.13
N TRP A 12 -24.30 9.18 -11.15
CA TRP A 12 -23.37 8.54 -12.08
C TRP A 12 -21.91 8.94 -11.86
N ALA A 13 -21.61 10.20 -11.52
CA ALA A 13 -20.23 10.68 -11.42
C ALA A 13 -19.61 10.56 -10.00
N GLY A 14 -20.44 10.53 -8.96
CA GLY A 14 -20.00 10.37 -7.56
C GLY A 14 -20.17 8.94 -7.05
N SER A 15 -19.06 8.25 -6.74
CA SER A 15 -19.09 6.93 -6.11
C SER A 15 -19.65 6.99 -4.68
N HIS A 16 -20.18 5.85 -4.19
CA HIS A 16 -20.67 5.77 -2.81
C HIS A 16 -19.55 5.98 -1.79
N TYR A 17 -18.32 5.58 -2.13
CA TYR A 17 -17.14 5.91 -1.34
C TYR A 17 -16.90 7.41 -1.20
N ARG A 18 -16.91 8.18 -2.30
CA ARG A 18 -16.74 9.63 -2.26
C ARG A 18 -17.84 10.31 -1.44
N ARG A 19 -19.08 9.83 -1.55
CA ARG A 19 -20.19 10.32 -0.71
C ARG A 19 -19.98 9.98 0.76
N PHE A 20 -19.49 8.79 1.08
CA PHE A 20 -19.11 8.41 2.44
C PHE A 20 -18.05 9.36 3.00
N VAL A 21 -16.93 9.57 2.30
CA VAL A 21 -15.87 10.48 2.77
C VAL A 21 -16.37 11.91 2.98
N LYS A 22 -17.23 12.40 2.07
CA LYS A 22 -17.88 13.71 2.23
C LYS A 22 -18.73 13.78 3.51
N CYS A 23 -19.47 12.72 3.83
CA CYS A 23 -20.27 12.64 5.06
C CYS A 23 -19.41 12.53 6.33
N GLU A 24 -18.24 11.90 6.25
CA GLU A 24 -17.28 11.87 7.38
C GLU A 24 -16.73 13.28 7.69
N GLY A 25 -16.86 14.24 6.77
CA GLY A 25 -16.45 15.63 6.99
C GLY A 25 -14.93 15.84 6.96
N VAL A 26 -14.18 14.89 6.40
CA VAL A 26 -12.70 14.91 6.37
C VAL A 26 -12.15 15.03 4.94
N PRO A 27 -10.87 15.43 4.76
CA PRO A 27 -10.27 15.57 3.43
C PRO A 27 -10.25 14.26 2.62
N LEU A 28 -10.48 14.39 1.31
CA LEU A 28 -10.22 13.37 0.31
C LEU A 28 -9.04 13.83 -0.56
N TYR A 29 -7.93 13.11 -0.52
CA TYR A 29 -6.76 13.38 -1.36
C TYR A 29 -6.79 12.53 -2.63
N GLU A 30 -6.62 13.18 -3.77
CA GLU A 30 -6.56 12.56 -5.11
C GLU A 30 -5.19 12.89 -5.75
N ASP A 31 -4.92 12.35 -6.96
CA ASP A 31 -3.64 12.35 -7.72
C ASP A 31 -2.93 10.97 -7.72
N SER A 32 -1.92 10.79 -8.56
CA SER A 32 -1.05 9.60 -8.60
C SER A 32 0.11 9.68 -7.62
N TYR A 33 0.30 10.80 -6.92
CA TYR A 33 1.42 11.04 -6.01
C TYR A 33 1.02 11.98 -4.88
N LEU A 34 1.37 11.61 -3.65
CA LEU A 34 1.35 12.51 -2.49
C LEU A 34 2.73 12.51 -1.84
N GLU A 35 3.26 13.69 -1.54
CA GLU A 35 4.64 13.86 -1.09
C GLU A 35 4.91 13.23 0.28
N ASN A 36 3.98 13.35 1.23
CA ASN A 36 4.19 12.85 2.58
C ASN A 36 2.87 12.63 3.34
N LEU A 37 2.46 11.37 3.49
CA LEU A 37 1.27 10.94 4.24
C LEU A 37 1.31 11.33 5.73
N ALA A 38 2.51 11.39 6.33
CA ALA A 38 2.68 11.69 7.75
C ALA A 38 2.40 13.16 8.09
N THR A 39 2.46 14.06 7.11
CA THR A 39 2.26 15.51 7.30
C THR A 39 1.01 16.06 6.60
N LEU A 40 0.23 15.23 5.92
CA LEU A 40 -1.01 15.68 5.28
C LEU A 40 -1.95 16.35 6.30
N PRO A 41 -2.58 17.48 5.96
CA PRO A 41 -3.66 18.03 6.76
C PRO A 41 -4.78 17.01 6.95
N LEU A 42 -5.24 16.83 8.19
CA LEU A 42 -6.36 15.94 8.54
C LEU A 42 -7.53 16.75 9.10
N GLY A 43 -8.74 16.26 8.90
CA GLY A 43 -9.96 16.82 9.49
C GLY A 43 -10.31 16.13 10.81
N ASP A 44 -11.05 16.82 11.67
CA ASP A 44 -11.61 16.22 12.88
C ASP A 44 -12.57 15.10 12.49
N TRP A 45 -12.45 13.95 13.16
CA TRP A 45 -13.13 12.74 12.73
C TRP A 45 -14.13 12.27 13.78
N GLU A 46 -15.39 12.70 13.63
CA GLU A 46 -16.42 12.47 14.65
C GLU A 46 -16.69 10.97 14.90
N ARG A 47 -16.75 10.17 13.82
CA ARG A 47 -17.17 8.77 13.86
C ARG A 47 -16.27 7.91 14.75
N ARG A 48 -14.96 8.09 14.65
CA ARG A 48 -13.94 7.32 15.40
C ARG A 48 -13.18 8.17 16.42
N GLY A 49 -13.40 9.47 16.50
CA GLY A 49 -12.53 10.37 17.26
C GLY A 49 -11.18 10.59 16.56
N GLY A 50 -10.36 11.48 17.12
CA GLY A 50 -9.09 11.87 16.53
C GLY A 50 -9.26 12.67 15.23
N LYS A 51 -8.31 12.50 14.30
CA LYS A 51 -8.34 13.14 12.99
C LYS A 51 -8.13 12.12 11.88
N ALA A 52 -8.72 12.38 10.71
CA ALA A 52 -8.56 11.50 9.55
C ALA A 52 -8.48 12.26 8.22
N ALA A 53 -8.01 11.53 7.20
CA ALA A 53 -8.20 11.82 5.80
C ALA A 53 -8.25 10.50 5.02
N TYR A 54 -8.87 10.56 3.85
CA TYR A 54 -8.99 9.42 2.94
C TYR A 54 -8.30 9.73 1.62
N THR A 55 -7.98 8.68 0.86
CA THR A 55 -7.40 8.84 -0.48
C THR A 55 -8.22 8.19 -1.57
N ARG A 56 -8.17 8.78 -2.76
CA ARG A 56 -8.60 8.18 -4.02
C ARG A 56 -7.50 8.41 -5.05
N LEU A 57 -6.40 7.67 -4.90
CA LEU A 57 -5.22 7.87 -5.73
C LEU A 57 -5.29 7.05 -7.01
N GLY A 58 -4.65 7.55 -8.08
CA GLY A 58 -4.59 6.87 -9.37
C GLY A 58 -5.94 6.74 -10.07
N ASP A 59 -6.89 7.64 -9.79
CA ASP A 59 -8.24 7.69 -10.37
C ASP A 59 -9.07 6.40 -10.22
N GLN A 60 -8.82 5.63 -9.15
CA GLN A 60 -9.44 4.33 -8.91
C GLN A 60 -9.94 4.17 -7.46
N GLU A 61 -10.76 3.14 -7.22
CA GLU A 61 -11.37 2.85 -5.91
C GLU A 61 -11.30 1.35 -5.56
N VAL A 62 -10.25 0.66 -6.01
CA VAL A 62 -9.83 -0.71 -5.68
C VAL A 62 -9.14 -0.78 -4.32
N VAL A 63 -8.20 0.13 -4.08
CA VAL A 63 -7.48 0.30 -2.81
C VAL A 63 -7.56 1.77 -2.43
N ASN A 64 -7.64 2.04 -1.13
CA ASN A 64 -7.48 3.38 -0.58
C ASN A 64 -6.66 3.34 0.71
N LEU A 65 -6.07 4.49 1.03
CA LEU A 65 -5.44 4.74 2.31
C LEU A 65 -6.40 5.56 3.17
N GLN A 66 -6.48 5.20 4.45
CA GLN A 66 -7.11 6.00 5.49
C GLN A 66 -6.01 6.46 6.44
N ILE A 67 -5.69 7.74 6.42
CA ILE A 67 -4.65 8.32 7.28
C ILE A 67 -5.34 8.78 8.56
N VAL A 68 -4.80 8.38 9.72
CA VAL A 68 -5.39 8.65 11.02
C VAL A 68 -4.34 9.23 11.96
N GLU A 69 -4.76 10.18 12.78
CA GLU A 69 -3.97 10.72 13.88
C GLU A 69 -4.73 10.61 15.19
N ILE A 70 -4.06 10.03 16.18
CA ILE A 70 -4.57 9.86 17.54
C ILE A 70 -3.81 10.84 18.44
N PRO A 71 -4.51 11.74 19.16
CA PRO A 71 -3.84 12.73 20.00
C PRO A 71 -3.03 12.05 21.14
N PRO A 72 -2.09 12.76 21.79
CA PRO A 72 -1.37 12.23 22.95
C PRO A 72 -2.32 11.65 24.00
N LYS A 73 -2.04 10.45 24.50
CA LYS A 73 -2.90 9.69 25.45
C LYS A 73 -4.34 9.46 24.97
N GLY A 74 -4.60 9.68 23.69
CA GLY A 74 -5.91 9.52 23.08
C GLY A 74 -6.18 8.09 22.65
N GLU A 75 -7.43 7.87 22.28
CA GLU A 75 -7.92 6.63 21.72
C GLU A 75 -8.91 6.93 20.59
N LEU A 76 -9.04 6.00 19.66
CA LEU A 76 -10.18 6.00 18.75
C LEU A 76 -11.37 5.33 19.45
N LYS A 77 -12.59 5.62 18.99
CA LYS A 77 -13.78 4.86 19.35
C LYS A 77 -13.68 3.46 18.71
N PRO A 78 -14.26 2.41 19.31
CA PRO A 78 -14.31 1.09 18.69
C PRO A 78 -15.03 1.08 17.34
N GLU A 79 -14.57 0.26 16.39
CA GLU A 79 -15.36 -0.13 15.21
C GLU A 79 -15.14 -1.60 14.85
N ARG A 80 -16.01 -2.08 13.98
CA ARG A 80 -15.79 -3.27 13.15
C ARG A 80 -16.20 -2.93 11.72
N HIS A 81 -15.74 -3.73 10.77
CA HIS A 81 -16.03 -3.47 9.36
C HIS A 81 -16.00 -4.70 8.47
N MET A 82 -16.83 -4.67 7.42
CA MET A 82 -16.92 -5.66 6.34
C MET A 82 -15.97 -5.37 5.18
N TYR A 83 -14.79 -4.83 5.47
CA TYR A 83 -13.68 -4.69 4.52
C TYR A 83 -12.38 -5.17 5.15
N GLU A 84 -11.37 -5.36 4.32
CA GLU A 84 -10.03 -5.75 4.76
C GLU A 84 -9.19 -4.50 5.07
N ALA A 85 -8.40 -4.57 6.13
CA ALA A 85 -7.55 -3.47 6.54
C ALA A 85 -6.21 -3.97 7.11
N VAL A 86 -5.13 -3.33 6.70
CA VAL A 86 -3.82 -3.51 7.31
C VAL A 86 -3.30 -2.14 7.72
N MET A 87 -3.03 -2.01 9.03
CA MET A 87 -2.53 -0.82 9.67
C MET A 87 -1.01 -0.76 9.54
N TYR A 88 -0.48 0.41 9.19
CA TYR A 88 0.94 0.75 9.27
C TYR A 88 1.16 1.96 10.17
N VAL A 89 2.13 1.87 11.07
CA VAL A 89 2.47 2.93 12.02
C VAL A 89 3.58 3.81 11.43
N MET A 90 3.23 5.04 11.04
CA MET A 90 4.19 5.99 10.49
C MET A 90 5.02 6.67 11.58
N SER A 91 4.42 6.98 12.73
CA SER A 91 5.12 7.56 13.88
C SER A 91 4.36 7.35 15.19
N GLY A 92 5.09 7.19 16.29
CA GLY A 92 4.52 7.03 17.63
C GLY A 92 4.49 5.58 18.10
N THR A 93 3.96 5.37 19.30
CA THR A 93 3.79 4.06 19.94
C THR A 93 2.39 3.97 20.53
N GLY A 94 1.84 2.77 20.54
CA GLY A 94 0.47 2.56 20.95
C GLY A 94 0.09 1.10 20.97
N ALA A 95 -1.20 0.87 21.03
CA ALA A 95 -1.76 -0.47 21.07
C ALA A 95 -3.05 -0.56 20.27
N THR A 96 -3.34 -1.75 19.77
CA THR A 96 -4.65 -2.08 19.20
C THR A 96 -5.27 -3.20 20.02
N THR A 97 -6.49 -2.98 20.50
CA THR A 97 -7.28 -4.00 21.17
C THR A 97 -8.29 -4.58 20.17
N ILE A 98 -8.38 -5.92 20.06
CA ILE A 98 -9.20 -6.67 19.11
C ILE A 98 -10.08 -7.67 19.87
N TRP A 99 -11.33 -7.85 19.45
CA TRP A 99 -12.24 -8.85 20.03
C TRP A 99 -13.41 -9.23 19.11
N GLN A 100 -14.04 -10.36 19.42
CA GLN A 100 -15.36 -10.72 18.92
C GLN A 100 -16.43 -10.53 20.01
N ASP A 101 -17.69 -10.36 19.60
CA ASP A 101 -18.80 -10.28 20.55
C ASP A 101 -18.86 -11.55 21.42
N GLY A 102 -18.83 -11.38 22.74
CA GLY A 102 -18.85 -12.49 23.70
C GLY A 102 -17.50 -13.20 23.92
N GLU A 103 -16.42 -12.76 23.27
CA GLU A 103 -15.07 -13.30 23.46
C GLU A 103 -14.17 -12.30 24.23
N PRO A 104 -13.11 -12.77 24.93
CA PRO A 104 -12.19 -11.87 25.62
C PRO A 104 -11.48 -10.90 24.65
N LYS A 105 -11.15 -9.72 25.17
CA LYS A 105 -10.35 -8.73 24.45
C LYS A 105 -8.88 -9.11 24.43
N ARG A 106 -8.20 -8.84 23.31
CA ARG A 106 -6.76 -8.97 23.17
C ARG A 106 -6.11 -7.66 22.76
N THR A 107 -5.01 -7.29 23.40
CA THR A 107 -4.21 -6.11 23.06
C THR A 107 -2.88 -6.50 22.42
N ILE A 108 -2.50 -5.77 21.36
CA ILE A 108 -1.23 -5.87 20.65
C ILE A 108 -0.56 -4.50 20.68
N GLU A 109 0.61 -4.41 21.32
CA GLU A 109 1.43 -3.21 21.34
C GLU A 109 2.20 -3.06 20.03
N TRP A 110 2.38 -1.83 19.58
CA TRP A 110 3.09 -1.50 18.36
C TRP A 110 3.87 -0.19 18.50
N GLY A 111 4.86 -0.03 17.63
CA GLY A 111 5.65 1.19 17.50
C GLY A 111 5.81 1.57 16.04
N GLU A 112 6.60 2.61 15.79
CA GLU A 112 6.91 3.07 14.44
C GLU A 112 7.45 1.94 13.55
N GLY A 113 6.92 1.86 12.33
CA GLY A 113 7.25 0.81 11.36
C GLY A 113 6.44 -0.47 11.51
N ALA A 114 5.61 -0.60 12.55
CA ALA A 114 4.79 -1.78 12.74
C ALA A 114 3.71 -1.93 11.66
N LEU A 115 3.43 -3.18 11.31
CA LEU A 115 2.38 -3.59 10.39
C LEU A 115 1.45 -4.57 11.11
N LEU A 116 0.15 -4.32 11.14
CA LEU A 116 -0.85 -5.14 11.81
C LEU A 116 -2.06 -5.34 10.91
N ALA A 117 -2.45 -6.58 10.64
CA ALA A 117 -3.63 -6.88 9.85
C ALA A 117 -4.89 -6.95 10.70
N ILE A 118 -5.79 -5.98 10.57
CA ILE A 118 -7.04 -5.94 11.35
C ILE A 118 -7.98 -7.06 10.85
N PRO A 119 -8.45 -7.96 11.71
CA PRO A 119 -9.30 -9.07 11.27
C PRO A 119 -10.65 -8.58 10.73
N LEU A 120 -11.11 -9.21 9.66
CA LEU A 120 -12.40 -8.90 9.04
C LEU A 120 -13.54 -9.02 10.07
N ASN A 121 -14.29 -7.93 10.20
CA ASN A 121 -15.45 -7.76 11.08
C ASN A 121 -15.25 -8.09 12.57
N ALA A 122 -14.00 -8.16 13.06
CA ALA A 122 -13.73 -8.12 14.48
C ALA A 122 -13.79 -6.68 14.99
N TRP A 123 -14.24 -6.49 16.22
CA TRP A 123 -14.10 -5.19 16.87
C TRP A 123 -12.64 -4.87 17.09
N HIS A 124 -12.27 -3.61 16.89
CA HIS A 124 -10.95 -3.12 17.22
C HIS A 124 -10.98 -1.66 17.72
N GLN A 125 -9.94 -1.30 18.46
CA GLN A 125 -9.74 0.03 19.00
C GLN A 125 -8.25 0.35 19.14
N GLU A 126 -7.82 1.48 18.60
CA GLU A 126 -6.44 1.96 18.66
C GLU A 126 -6.25 2.99 19.77
N PHE A 127 -5.09 2.92 20.44
CA PHE A 127 -4.69 3.76 21.56
C PHE A 127 -3.31 4.35 21.28
N ASN A 128 -3.12 5.63 21.60
CA ASN A 128 -1.80 6.27 21.59
C ASN A 128 -1.20 6.27 22.99
N SER A 129 -0.11 5.53 23.18
CA SER A 129 0.60 5.42 24.47
C SER A 129 1.54 6.59 24.74
N SER A 130 1.75 7.48 23.75
CA SER A 130 2.65 8.63 23.88
C SER A 130 2.06 9.70 24.78
N ALA A 131 2.87 10.23 25.70
CA ALA A 131 2.41 11.22 26.68
C ALA A 131 2.20 12.63 26.11
N ASP A 132 2.98 13.00 25.09
CA ASP A 132 3.12 14.38 24.59
C ASP A 132 3.05 14.49 23.06
N LYS A 133 3.12 13.37 22.33
CA LYS A 133 3.14 13.35 20.86
C LYS A 133 1.90 12.64 20.29
N PRO A 134 1.35 13.12 19.17
CA PRO A 134 0.34 12.37 18.45
C PRO A 134 0.95 11.11 17.83
N CYS A 135 0.12 10.09 17.64
CA CYS A 135 0.45 8.93 16.83
C CYS A 135 -0.14 9.10 15.44
N ARG A 136 0.64 8.75 14.41
CA ARG A 136 0.25 8.85 13.01
C ARG A 136 0.30 7.47 12.37
N ILE A 137 -0.84 7.00 11.88
CA ILE A 137 -0.99 5.69 11.27
C ILE A 137 -1.72 5.83 9.94
N PHE A 138 -1.62 4.82 9.08
CA PHE A 138 -2.59 4.65 8.00
C PHE A 138 -3.10 3.21 7.94
N PHE A 139 -4.28 3.04 7.39
CA PHE A 139 -4.81 1.74 6.99
C PHE A 139 -4.82 1.66 5.47
N GLY A 140 -4.15 0.65 4.92
CA GLY A 140 -4.40 0.22 3.54
C GLY A 140 -5.64 -0.67 3.55
N THR A 141 -6.63 -0.36 2.72
CA THR A 141 -7.93 -1.06 2.74
C THR A 141 -8.51 -1.27 1.34
N ASN A 142 -9.47 -2.18 1.22
CA ASN A 142 -10.40 -2.26 0.09
C ASN A 142 -11.77 -1.61 0.39
N MET A 143 -11.85 -0.70 1.38
CA MET A 143 -13.14 -0.17 1.84
C MET A 143 -13.91 0.55 0.74
N SER A 144 -13.20 1.23 -0.17
CA SER A 144 -13.82 1.93 -1.29
C SER A 144 -14.60 0.96 -2.21
N GLN A 145 -14.04 -0.23 -2.48
CA GLN A 145 -14.73 -1.28 -3.24
C GLN A 145 -15.96 -1.77 -2.50
N VAL A 146 -15.81 -2.08 -1.21
CA VAL A 146 -16.89 -2.64 -0.38
C VAL A 146 -18.06 -1.65 -0.26
N ILE A 147 -17.78 -0.37 -0.02
CA ILE A 147 -18.81 0.66 0.08
C ILE A 147 -19.53 0.84 -1.26
N ASN A 148 -18.81 0.81 -2.39
CA ASN A 148 -19.38 0.84 -3.74
C ASN A 148 -20.07 -0.46 -4.15
N LEU A 149 -19.80 -1.58 -3.49
CA LEU A 149 -20.48 -2.84 -3.78
C LEU A 149 -21.83 -2.89 -3.07
N TYR A 150 -21.82 -2.65 -1.76
CA TYR A 150 -23.02 -2.85 -0.93
C TYR A 150 -23.93 -1.63 -0.89
N HIS A 151 -23.40 -0.43 -1.11
CA HIS A 151 -24.15 0.83 -1.01
C HIS A 151 -24.91 1.00 0.32
N ASN A 152 -24.47 0.31 1.38
CA ASN A 152 -25.15 0.23 2.67
C ASN A 152 -24.13 0.28 3.80
N LEU A 153 -23.97 1.45 4.42
CA LEU A 153 -23.00 1.65 5.50
C LEU A 153 -23.35 0.90 6.78
N ASP A 154 -24.64 0.61 7.01
CA ASP A 154 -25.07 -0.20 8.15
C ASP A 154 -24.60 -1.65 7.99
N PHE A 155 -24.74 -2.21 6.77
CA PHE A 155 -24.13 -3.50 6.46
C PHE A 155 -22.60 -3.46 6.56
N VAL A 156 -21.96 -2.36 6.17
CA VAL A 156 -20.49 -2.26 6.20
C VAL A 156 -19.95 -2.21 7.62
N PHE A 157 -20.57 -1.43 8.53
CA PHE A 157 -20.00 -1.15 9.86
C PHE A 157 -20.75 -1.81 11.03
N ASN A 158 -22.02 -2.20 10.85
CA ASN A 158 -22.86 -2.72 11.93
C ASN A 158 -23.31 -4.17 11.73
N ASN A 159 -22.84 -4.87 10.70
CA ASN A 159 -23.20 -6.26 10.45
C ASN A 159 -22.74 -7.18 11.60
N PRO A 160 -23.66 -7.97 12.21
CA PRO A 160 -23.35 -8.82 13.36
C PRO A 160 -22.68 -10.16 13.02
N PHE A 161 -22.39 -10.44 11.74
CA PHE A 161 -21.80 -11.72 11.35
C PHE A 161 -20.36 -11.87 11.86
N VAL A 162 -20.06 -12.98 12.52
CA VAL A 162 -18.75 -13.25 13.11
C VAL A 162 -17.96 -14.21 12.22
N PHE A 163 -16.85 -13.74 11.65
CA PHE A 163 -15.94 -14.56 10.86
C PHE A 163 -14.89 -15.25 11.76
N LYS A 164 -15.28 -16.34 12.43
CA LYS A 164 -14.39 -17.06 13.36
C LYS A 164 -13.14 -17.63 12.68
N GLU A 165 -13.23 -17.92 11.39
CA GLU A 165 -12.11 -18.36 10.55
C GLU A 165 -11.08 -17.24 10.31
N ARG A 166 -11.48 -15.98 10.52
CA ARG A 166 -10.62 -14.80 10.36
C ARG A 166 -10.01 -14.38 11.69
N TYR A 167 -10.80 -14.43 12.77
CA TYR A 167 -10.30 -14.26 14.13
C TYR A 167 -11.30 -14.80 15.16
N SER A 168 -10.78 -15.52 16.14
CA SER A 168 -11.44 -15.81 17.41
C SER A 168 -10.38 -15.81 18.52
N TYR A 169 -10.78 -15.55 19.76
CA TYR A 169 -9.86 -15.61 20.90
C TYR A 169 -9.22 -17.00 21.07
N ALA A 170 -9.94 -18.07 20.72
CA ALA A 170 -9.42 -19.43 20.77
C ALA A 170 -8.22 -19.67 19.83
N SER A 171 -8.11 -18.88 18.76
CA SER A 171 -7.00 -18.91 17.79
C SER A 171 -6.07 -17.69 17.90
N ASP A 172 -6.12 -16.93 19.00
CA ASP A 172 -5.35 -15.69 19.17
C ASP A 172 -3.82 -15.92 19.08
N GLY A 173 -3.34 -17.02 19.67
CA GLY A 173 -1.93 -17.41 19.59
C GLY A 173 -1.48 -17.60 18.15
N GLU A 174 -2.27 -18.33 17.34
CA GLU A 174 -2.01 -18.47 15.91
C GLU A 174 -2.09 -17.12 15.20
N TYR A 175 -3.10 -16.31 15.48
CA TYR A 175 -3.24 -15.01 14.83
C TYR A 175 -2.00 -14.12 15.06
N ARG A 176 -1.39 -14.13 16.26
CA ARG A 176 -0.24 -13.27 16.59
C ARG A 176 1.11 -13.87 16.25
N GLU A 177 1.26 -15.18 16.40
CA GLU A 177 2.54 -15.87 16.31
C GLU A 177 2.72 -16.58 14.97
N LYS A 178 1.67 -16.68 14.14
CA LYS A 178 1.80 -17.19 12.78
C LYS A 178 2.78 -16.32 12.01
N ALA A 179 3.92 -16.92 11.73
CA ALA A 179 4.97 -16.38 10.89
C ALA A 179 5.52 -17.55 10.10
N LYS A 180 5.29 -17.57 8.79
CA LYS A 180 5.71 -18.67 7.93
C LYS A 180 6.23 -18.18 6.59
N HIS A 181 7.49 -18.49 6.32
CA HIS A 181 8.07 -18.35 4.99
C HIS A 181 7.69 -19.58 4.15
N TRP A 182 6.67 -19.44 3.29
CA TRP A 182 6.09 -20.58 2.57
C TRP A 182 6.95 -21.04 1.39
N THR A 183 7.46 -20.08 0.62
CA THR A 183 8.28 -20.31 -0.58
C THR A 183 9.07 -19.05 -0.89
N LYS A 184 9.90 -19.08 -1.94
CA LYS A 184 10.66 -17.92 -2.42
C LYS A 184 9.74 -16.72 -2.56
N ARG A 185 10.02 -15.64 -1.81
CA ARG A 185 9.33 -14.35 -1.82
C ARG A 185 7.86 -14.40 -1.35
N LEU A 186 7.47 -15.37 -0.52
CA LEU A 186 6.14 -15.44 0.09
C LEU A 186 6.20 -15.75 1.58
N PHE A 187 5.70 -14.82 2.38
CA PHE A 187 5.64 -14.90 3.84
C PHE A 187 4.22 -14.65 4.34
N GLU A 188 3.79 -15.42 5.32
CA GLU A 188 2.50 -15.26 5.99
C GLU A 188 2.70 -14.82 7.43
N THR A 189 2.03 -13.72 7.82
CA THR A 189 1.95 -13.26 9.22
C THR A 189 0.87 -12.20 9.39
N ASN A 190 0.40 -11.94 10.60
CA ASN A 190 -0.56 -10.86 10.86
C ASN A 190 0.04 -9.67 11.61
N PHE A 191 1.28 -9.79 12.09
CA PHE A 191 1.97 -8.73 12.80
C PHE A 191 3.46 -8.72 12.49
N ILE A 192 4.00 -7.54 12.17
CA ILE A 192 5.42 -7.29 12.00
C ILE A 192 5.77 -6.06 12.83
N ALA A 193 6.68 -6.20 13.80
CA ALA A 193 7.01 -5.12 14.72
C ALA A 193 7.69 -3.92 14.03
N ASP A 194 8.54 -4.18 13.03
CA ASP A 194 9.10 -3.13 12.17
C ASP A 194 9.38 -3.68 10.75
N ILE A 195 8.54 -3.28 9.81
CA ILE A 195 8.62 -3.72 8.41
C ILE A 195 9.87 -3.21 7.68
N ARG A 196 10.47 -2.11 8.18
CA ARG A 196 11.67 -1.49 7.57
C ARG A 196 12.90 -2.35 7.72
N ASN A 197 12.91 -3.27 8.69
CA ASN A 197 13.99 -4.20 8.96
C ASN A 197 13.65 -5.65 8.56
N PHE A 198 12.52 -5.88 7.92
CA PHE A 198 12.10 -7.21 7.48
C PHE A 198 13.06 -7.80 6.43
N ALA A 199 13.37 -9.08 6.52
CA ALA A 199 14.27 -9.77 5.58
C ALA A 199 13.58 -10.03 4.23
N LEU A 200 14.29 -9.79 3.13
CA LEU A 200 13.75 -9.91 1.77
C LEU A 200 14.54 -10.93 0.95
N ASP A 201 13.86 -11.61 0.04
CA ASP A 201 14.49 -12.52 -0.92
C ASP A 201 14.94 -11.76 -2.16
N ALA A 202 16.12 -12.09 -2.70
CA ALA A 202 16.63 -11.48 -3.94
C ALA A 202 15.63 -11.64 -5.11
N TRP A 203 15.54 -10.62 -5.98
CA TRP A 203 14.63 -10.57 -7.13
C TRP A 203 15.31 -10.24 -8.46
N GLU A 204 16.33 -11.01 -8.82
CA GLU A 204 17.15 -10.82 -10.02
C GLU A 204 16.35 -10.61 -11.33
N GLU A 205 15.21 -11.28 -11.48
CA GLU A 205 14.31 -11.15 -12.64
C GLU A 205 13.69 -9.74 -12.79
N ARG A 206 13.64 -8.98 -11.69
CA ARG A 206 13.14 -7.60 -11.67
C ARG A 206 14.25 -6.57 -11.94
N GLY A 207 15.50 -6.89 -11.61
CA GLY A 207 16.64 -6.01 -11.82
C GLY A 207 17.79 -6.28 -10.85
N THR A 208 18.96 -5.71 -11.17
CA THR A 208 20.19 -5.82 -10.39
C THR A 208 19.95 -5.27 -8.99
N ARG A 209 20.32 -6.06 -7.97
CA ARG A 209 20.26 -5.66 -6.56
C ARG A 209 18.86 -5.22 -6.13
N THR A 210 17.85 -5.94 -6.61
CA THR A 210 16.48 -5.84 -6.11
C THR A 210 16.17 -7.03 -5.20
N SER A 211 15.30 -6.81 -4.21
CA SER A 211 14.76 -7.87 -3.37
C SER A 211 13.28 -7.60 -3.07
N ILE A 212 12.52 -8.66 -2.82
CA ILE A 212 11.09 -8.57 -2.54
C ILE A 212 10.66 -9.59 -1.50
N MET A 213 9.68 -9.21 -0.69
CA MET A 213 8.87 -10.17 0.06
C MET A 213 7.40 -9.85 -0.13
N ARG A 214 6.58 -10.86 -0.44
CA ARG A 214 5.12 -10.74 -0.48
C ARG A 214 4.54 -11.26 0.82
N LEU A 215 3.58 -10.52 1.37
CA LEU A 215 2.98 -10.75 2.67
C LEU A 215 1.53 -11.17 2.50
N TYR A 216 1.20 -12.32 3.07
CA TYR A 216 -0.17 -12.75 3.29
C TYR A 216 -0.53 -12.47 4.75
N MET A 217 -1.47 -11.55 4.98
CA MET A 217 -1.85 -11.11 6.32
C MET A 217 -3.36 -11.15 6.54
N GLY A 218 -3.77 -11.29 7.80
CA GLY A 218 -5.16 -11.27 8.27
C GLY A 218 -5.99 -12.50 7.88
N ASN A 219 -5.35 -13.61 7.50
CA ASN A 219 -5.99 -14.74 6.80
C ASN A 219 -6.87 -14.26 5.62
N SER A 220 -6.40 -13.25 4.90
CA SER A 220 -7.12 -12.53 3.85
C SER A 220 -6.41 -12.68 2.51
N GLY A 221 -7.08 -12.42 1.39
CA GLY A 221 -6.46 -12.34 0.07
C GLY A 221 -5.52 -11.13 -0.16
N SER A 222 -4.89 -10.60 0.89
CA SER A 222 -4.02 -9.42 0.83
C SER A 222 -2.86 -9.60 -0.15
N GLN A 223 -2.72 -8.65 -1.07
CA GLN A 223 -1.57 -8.53 -1.97
C GLN A 223 -0.68 -7.39 -1.49
N ILE A 224 0.06 -7.65 -0.41
CA ILE A 224 0.99 -6.69 0.18
C ILE A 224 2.42 -7.16 -0.13
N HIS A 225 3.33 -6.25 -0.44
CA HIS A 225 4.73 -6.61 -0.59
C HIS A 225 5.67 -5.48 -0.21
N ILE A 226 6.90 -5.88 0.09
CA ILE A 226 8.02 -4.98 0.32
C ILE A 226 8.96 -5.14 -0.87
N LEU A 227 9.19 -4.07 -1.62
CA LEU A 227 10.23 -4.02 -2.66
C LEU A 227 11.41 -3.21 -2.13
N GLU A 228 12.61 -3.72 -2.34
CA GLU A 228 13.83 -2.97 -2.09
C GLU A 228 14.66 -2.87 -3.37
N VAL A 229 15.16 -1.66 -3.61
CA VAL A 229 16.08 -1.31 -4.70
C VAL A 229 17.39 -0.87 -4.06
N GLY A 230 18.48 -1.58 -4.36
CA GLY A 230 19.79 -1.31 -3.78
C GLY A 230 20.37 0.04 -4.19
N GLU A 231 21.37 0.50 -3.43
CA GLU A 231 22.10 1.75 -3.71
C GLU A 231 22.62 1.80 -5.15
N GLY A 232 22.44 2.90 -5.88
CA GLY A 232 23.08 3.07 -7.20
C GLY A 232 22.52 2.15 -8.29
N THR A 233 21.30 1.64 -8.13
CA THR A 233 20.52 0.94 -9.15
C THR A 233 19.07 1.47 -9.21
N TYR A 234 18.35 1.15 -10.27
CA TYR A 234 16.92 1.44 -10.42
C TYR A 234 16.22 0.23 -11.02
N VAL A 235 14.90 0.31 -11.14
CA VAL A 235 14.08 -0.70 -11.81
C VAL A 235 13.44 -0.07 -13.04
N THR A 236 13.37 -0.77 -14.17
CA THR A 236 12.83 -0.21 -15.41
C THR A 236 11.36 0.21 -15.30
N ALA A 237 10.97 1.11 -16.21
CA ALA A 237 9.59 1.53 -16.34
C ALA A 237 8.69 0.30 -16.60
N HIS A 238 7.54 0.28 -15.95
CA HIS A 238 6.54 -0.75 -16.16
C HIS A 238 5.15 -0.18 -15.88
N ARG A 239 4.14 -0.79 -16.50
CA ARG A 239 2.73 -0.46 -16.31
C ARG A 239 1.93 -1.70 -15.93
N HIS A 240 0.83 -1.48 -15.24
CA HIS A 240 -0.17 -2.49 -14.90
C HIS A 240 -1.53 -1.84 -14.65
N GLY A 241 -2.55 -2.64 -14.28
CA GLY A 241 -3.83 -2.11 -13.85
C GLY A 241 -3.74 -1.17 -12.65
N ALA A 242 -4.71 -0.27 -12.49
CA ALA A 242 -4.74 0.65 -11.36
C ALA A 242 -4.96 -0.08 -10.02
N GLY A 243 -4.58 0.54 -8.90
CA GLY A 243 -4.88 0.06 -7.55
C GLY A 243 -3.67 -0.09 -6.63
N ALA A 244 -2.47 -0.25 -7.19
CA ALA A 244 -1.26 -0.31 -6.37
C ALA A 244 -0.99 1.05 -5.69
N HIS A 245 -0.81 1.04 -4.37
CA HIS A 245 -0.31 2.17 -3.59
C HIS A 245 1.06 1.79 -3.05
N VAL A 246 2.09 2.50 -3.47
CA VAL A 246 3.50 2.23 -3.15
C VAL A 246 3.98 3.33 -2.20
N ILE A 247 4.15 2.99 -0.93
CA ILE A 247 4.59 3.91 0.12
C ILE A 247 6.08 3.70 0.35
N GLN A 248 6.86 4.78 0.28
CA GLN A 248 8.27 4.73 0.66
C GLN A 248 8.39 4.60 2.18
N ILE A 249 9.18 3.65 2.66
CA ILE A 249 9.36 3.40 4.11
C ILE A 249 10.81 3.48 4.59
N ASP A 250 11.79 3.46 3.67
CA ASP A 250 13.21 3.73 3.97
C ASP A 250 13.95 4.22 2.71
N GLY A 251 14.99 5.02 2.86
CA GLY A 251 15.75 5.60 1.75
C GLY A 251 15.02 6.71 0.99
N SER A 252 15.68 7.23 -0.05
CA SER A 252 15.11 8.29 -0.88
C SER A 252 15.55 8.20 -2.33
N GLY A 253 14.81 8.87 -3.20
CA GLY A 253 15.01 8.81 -4.63
C GLY A 253 14.02 9.66 -5.39
N TYR A 254 13.67 9.19 -6.58
CA TYR A 254 12.55 9.73 -7.34
C TYR A 254 11.85 8.61 -8.11
N GLU A 255 10.63 8.90 -8.54
CA GLU A 255 9.93 8.09 -9.53
C GLU A 255 9.67 8.90 -10.80
N LEU A 256 9.63 8.20 -11.94
CA LEU A 256 9.11 8.75 -13.18
C LEU A 256 7.72 8.18 -13.43
N LEU A 257 6.75 9.04 -13.73
CA LEU A 257 5.39 8.68 -14.09
C LEU A 257 5.07 9.20 -15.48
N PHE A 258 4.51 8.35 -16.35
CA PHE A 258 4.08 8.77 -17.68
C PHE A 258 3.05 7.82 -18.30
N MET A 259 2.20 8.35 -19.16
CA MET A 259 1.31 7.55 -20.00
C MET A 259 2.04 7.01 -21.24
N PRO A 260 1.51 5.97 -21.91
CA PRO A 260 2.08 5.49 -23.17
C PRO A 260 2.33 6.63 -24.17
N GLY A 261 3.54 6.67 -24.72
CA GLY A 261 4.10 7.80 -25.49
C GLY A 261 5.26 8.48 -24.76
N GLY A 262 5.24 8.50 -23.42
CA GLY A 262 6.31 9.06 -22.59
C GLY A 262 7.61 8.27 -22.62
N GLU A 263 7.59 7.00 -23.05
CA GLU A 263 8.77 6.16 -23.26
C GLU A 263 9.79 6.84 -24.18
N VAL A 264 9.33 7.63 -25.15
CA VAL A 264 10.16 8.28 -26.18
C VAL A 264 10.12 9.81 -26.12
N ASN A 265 9.36 10.39 -25.17
CA ASN A 265 9.24 11.84 -25.01
C ASN A 265 9.40 12.24 -23.54
N ALA A 266 10.56 12.82 -23.22
CA ALA A 266 10.89 13.26 -21.86
C ALA A 266 9.93 14.32 -21.31
N GLU A 267 9.34 15.18 -22.14
CA GLU A 267 8.39 16.22 -21.70
C GLU A 267 7.07 15.63 -21.17
N GLN A 268 6.76 14.36 -21.51
CA GLN A 268 5.59 13.64 -21.01
C GLN A 268 5.87 12.87 -19.71
N ARG A 269 7.10 12.94 -19.17
CA ARG A 269 7.47 12.29 -17.91
C ARG A 269 7.36 13.25 -16.76
N ARG A 270 6.55 12.88 -15.76
CA ARG A 270 6.51 13.56 -14.47
C ARG A 270 7.55 12.90 -13.56
N LYS A 271 8.59 13.64 -13.21
CA LYS A 271 9.54 13.26 -12.15
C LYS A 271 8.98 13.68 -10.79
N VAL A 272 8.82 12.74 -9.87
CA VAL A 272 8.36 13.01 -8.50
C VAL A 272 9.43 12.60 -7.49
N PRO A 273 9.85 13.48 -6.56
CA PRO A 273 10.77 13.09 -5.50
C PRO A 273 10.06 12.11 -4.55
N ILE A 274 10.77 11.09 -4.07
CA ILE A 274 10.19 10.13 -3.13
C ILE A 274 11.10 9.96 -1.92
N ARG A 275 10.50 10.10 -0.74
CA ARG A 275 11.12 10.01 0.60
C ARG A 275 10.16 9.28 1.52
N PRO A 276 10.58 8.81 2.71
CA PRO A 276 9.70 8.07 3.60
C PRO A 276 8.35 8.78 3.80
N TYR A 277 7.29 7.99 3.74
CA TYR A 277 5.87 8.37 3.76
C TYR A 277 5.33 9.05 2.51
N GLY A 278 6.13 9.29 1.48
CA GLY A 278 5.62 9.58 0.15
C GLY A 278 4.93 8.35 -0.46
N VAL A 279 3.86 8.58 -1.22
CA VAL A 279 3.11 7.51 -1.88
C VAL A 279 2.98 7.80 -3.37
N VAL A 280 3.18 6.76 -4.18
CA VAL A 280 2.86 6.74 -5.60
C VAL A 280 1.78 5.69 -5.84
N ALA A 281 0.75 6.07 -6.59
CA ALA A 281 -0.32 5.19 -7.01
C ALA A 281 -0.60 5.41 -8.50
N PRO A 282 0.05 4.63 -9.37
CA PRO A 282 -0.07 4.79 -10.81
C PRO A 282 -1.52 4.58 -11.27
N ARG A 283 -1.97 5.41 -12.21
CA ARG A 283 -3.24 5.24 -12.91
C ARG A 283 -3.21 3.99 -13.77
N MET A 284 -4.38 3.62 -14.29
CA MET A 284 -4.51 2.54 -15.27
C MET A 284 -3.55 2.75 -16.44
N ASN A 285 -2.65 1.78 -16.67
CA ASN A 285 -1.64 1.81 -17.73
C ASN A 285 -0.58 2.93 -17.63
N GLU A 286 -0.51 3.64 -16.51
CA GLU A 286 0.55 4.61 -16.25
C GLU A 286 1.86 3.85 -15.98
N PHE A 287 2.88 4.16 -16.77
CA PHE A 287 4.22 3.69 -16.50
C PHE A 287 4.75 4.37 -15.25
N HIS A 288 5.43 3.58 -14.44
CA HIS A 288 6.13 4.04 -13.26
C HIS A 288 7.48 3.35 -13.14
N GLN A 289 8.43 4.07 -12.55
CA GLN A 289 9.83 3.68 -12.51
C GLN A 289 10.48 4.15 -11.21
N HIS A 290 11.26 3.28 -10.56
CA HIS A 290 11.76 3.51 -9.20
C HIS A 290 13.27 3.70 -9.20
N PHE A 291 13.76 4.88 -8.82
CA PHE A 291 15.18 5.23 -8.82
C PHE A 291 15.71 5.44 -7.41
N ASN A 292 16.69 4.63 -6.98
CA ASN A 292 17.36 4.84 -5.70
C ASN A 292 18.55 5.79 -5.87
N THR A 293 18.42 7.03 -5.40
CA THR A 293 19.53 8.01 -5.42
C THR A 293 20.11 8.25 -4.03
N SER A 294 19.77 7.42 -3.05
CA SER A 294 20.25 7.51 -1.67
C SER A 294 21.39 6.54 -1.39
N LYS A 295 22.17 6.83 -0.35
CA LYS A 295 23.13 5.87 0.21
C LYS A 295 22.34 4.80 0.96
N GLY A 296 22.60 3.53 0.66
CA GLY A 296 21.87 2.40 1.23
C GLY A 296 20.60 1.99 0.47
N ARG A 297 19.63 1.43 1.20
CA ARG A 297 18.43 0.81 0.64
C ARG A 297 17.34 1.83 0.34
N PHE A 298 16.62 1.60 -0.75
CA PHE A 298 15.37 2.26 -1.09
C PHE A 298 14.26 1.23 -0.95
N ARG A 299 13.41 1.38 0.07
CA ARG A 299 12.44 0.35 0.46
C ARG A 299 11.02 0.89 0.40
N GLN A 300 10.15 0.10 -0.22
CA GLN A 300 8.77 0.46 -0.50
C GLN A 300 7.81 -0.61 0.01
N LEU A 301 6.77 -0.19 0.72
CA LEU A 301 5.64 -1.02 1.13
C LEU A 301 4.49 -0.77 0.16
N ALA A 302 4.04 -1.81 -0.52
CA ALA A 302 3.03 -1.71 -1.55
C ALA A 302 1.76 -2.49 -1.20
N PHE A 303 0.61 -1.82 -1.30
CA PHE A 303 -0.73 -2.41 -1.20
C PHE A 303 -1.32 -2.52 -2.60
N LYS A 304 -1.53 -3.74 -3.11
CA LYS A 304 -2.06 -3.96 -4.47
C LYS A 304 -3.55 -4.34 -4.50
N GLY A 305 -4.11 -4.82 -3.40
CA GLY A 305 -5.50 -5.26 -3.34
C GLY A 305 -5.73 -6.42 -2.38
N TRP A 306 -6.97 -6.93 -2.37
CA TRP A 306 -7.42 -8.07 -1.57
C TRP A 306 -8.11 -9.15 -2.41
N ASP A 307 -7.62 -9.36 -3.63
CA ASP A 307 -8.01 -10.48 -4.47
C ASP A 307 -6.95 -11.59 -4.44
N GLN A 308 -7.36 -12.85 -4.35
CA GLN A 308 -6.42 -13.98 -4.50
C GLN A 308 -5.84 -14.11 -5.92
N ARG A 309 -6.15 -13.19 -6.85
CA ARG A 309 -5.89 -13.33 -8.29
C ARG A 309 -4.77 -12.40 -8.79
N LEU A 310 -3.86 -13.00 -9.58
CA LEU A 310 -3.06 -12.45 -10.70
C LEU A 310 -1.59 -12.03 -10.49
N SER A 311 -1.14 -11.51 -9.35
CA SER A 311 0.27 -11.03 -9.29
C SER A 311 1.29 -12.10 -8.92
N THR A 312 0.84 -13.23 -8.37
CA THR A 312 1.66 -14.35 -7.88
C THR A 312 1.12 -15.71 -8.27
N THR A 313 0.16 -15.77 -9.21
CA THR A 313 -0.40 -17.02 -9.68
C THR A 313 -0.45 -17.06 -11.20
N THR A 314 -0.02 -18.18 -11.78
CA THR A 314 -0.11 -18.40 -13.22
C THR A 314 -1.56 -18.61 -13.65
N SER A 315 -1.84 -18.63 -14.95
CA SER A 315 -3.17 -18.97 -15.48
C SER A 315 -3.67 -20.37 -15.08
N ARG A 316 -2.78 -21.24 -14.58
CA ARG A 316 -3.11 -22.57 -14.06
C ARG A 316 -3.36 -22.60 -12.55
N GLY A 317 -3.18 -21.46 -11.86
CA GLY A 317 -3.33 -21.34 -10.41
C GLY A 317 -2.06 -21.60 -9.60
N ASP A 318 -0.95 -21.97 -10.25
CA ASP A 318 0.33 -22.22 -9.58
C ASP A 318 1.02 -20.93 -9.13
N TYR A 319 1.80 -20.97 -8.05
CA TYR A 319 2.58 -19.81 -7.60
C TYR A 319 3.58 -19.33 -8.66
N ASP A 320 3.53 -18.03 -9.00
CA ASP A 320 4.45 -17.33 -9.89
C ASP A 320 5.39 -16.41 -9.08
N PRO A 321 6.66 -16.80 -8.86
CA PRO A 321 7.63 -16.00 -8.13
C PRO A 321 8.10 -14.75 -8.89
N VAL A 322 7.84 -14.67 -10.20
CA VAL A 322 8.31 -13.62 -11.11
C VAL A 322 7.26 -12.52 -11.27
N GLY A 323 5.98 -12.86 -11.37
CA GLY A 323 4.88 -11.89 -11.43
C GLY A 323 5.04 -10.82 -12.54
N ALA A 324 4.73 -9.56 -12.22
CA ALA A 324 4.79 -8.44 -13.18
C ALA A 324 6.19 -8.14 -13.76
N ALA A 325 7.25 -8.77 -13.25
CA ALA A 325 8.59 -8.65 -13.82
C ALA A 325 8.74 -9.37 -15.18
N ARG A 326 7.79 -10.24 -15.56
CA ARG A 326 7.95 -11.17 -16.68
C ARG A 326 7.56 -10.62 -18.05
N SER A 327 6.55 -9.75 -18.13
CA SER A 327 5.93 -9.42 -19.42
C SER A 327 6.65 -8.28 -20.12
N ASP A 328 7.29 -8.56 -21.24
CA ASP A 328 7.70 -7.58 -22.25
C ASP A 328 6.71 -7.51 -23.43
N ASN A 329 5.56 -8.20 -23.33
CA ASN A 329 4.50 -8.11 -24.31
C ASN A 329 3.80 -6.73 -24.21
N PRO A 330 3.90 -5.86 -25.23
CA PRO A 330 3.31 -4.53 -25.19
C PRO A 330 1.77 -4.55 -25.20
N HIS A 331 1.15 -5.67 -25.55
CA HIS A 331 -0.30 -5.89 -25.50
C HIS A 331 -0.76 -6.59 -24.22
N GLY A 332 0.17 -6.93 -23.31
CA GLY A 332 -0.14 -7.53 -22.02
C GLY A 332 -0.82 -6.56 -21.06
N PHE A 333 -1.55 -7.13 -20.09
CA PHE A 333 -2.12 -6.39 -18.97
C PHE A 333 -1.04 -5.69 -18.15
N ALA A 334 0.06 -6.38 -17.88
CA ALA A 334 1.29 -5.81 -17.36
C ALA A 334 2.34 -5.78 -18.47
N PHE A 335 3.15 -4.73 -18.51
CA PHE A 335 4.24 -4.58 -19.46
C PHE A 335 5.41 -3.88 -18.79
N LYS A 336 6.60 -4.44 -18.93
CA LYS A 336 7.87 -3.92 -18.45
C LYS A 336 8.71 -3.51 -19.66
N LEU A 337 9.16 -2.25 -19.68
CA LEU A 337 10.13 -1.78 -20.66
C LEU A 337 11.49 -2.39 -20.33
N ARG A 338 12.16 -2.95 -21.33
CA ARG A 338 13.51 -3.50 -21.18
C ARG A 338 14.55 -2.39 -21.18
N TYR A 339 15.68 -2.59 -20.50
CA TYR A 339 16.75 -1.57 -20.46
C TYR A 339 17.28 -1.19 -21.85
N ASP A 340 17.35 -2.15 -22.79
CA ASP A 340 17.80 -1.89 -24.16
C ASP A 340 16.79 -1.09 -25.01
N LYS A 341 15.57 -0.91 -24.50
CA LYS A 341 14.49 -0.15 -25.13
C LYS A 341 14.19 1.17 -24.40
N GLU A 342 14.88 1.41 -23.29
CA GLU A 342 14.72 2.63 -22.52
C GLU A 342 15.37 3.82 -23.24
N ASP A 343 14.74 4.98 -23.15
CA ASP A 343 15.34 6.23 -23.59
C ASP A 343 16.68 6.46 -22.87
N PRO A 344 17.81 6.57 -23.59
CA PRO A 344 19.13 6.79 -23.00
C PRO A 344 19.20 7.98 -22.03
N ALA A 345 18.37 9.02 -22.24
CA ALA A 345 18.32 10.20 -21.38
C ALA A 345 17.92 9.87 -19.93
N ILE A 346 17.13 8.81 -19.70
CA ILE A 346 16.75 8.34 -18.36
C ILE A 346 18.00 7.91 -17.58
N LYS A 347 18.85 7.11 -18.23
CA LYS A 347 20.07 6.59 -17.63
C LYS A 347 21.07 7.72 -17.36
N GLU A 348 21.23 8.63 -18.31
CA GLU A 348 22.10 9.80 -18.17
C GLU A 348 21.64 10.73 -17.03
N GLU A 349 20.34 10.98 -16.90
CA GLU A 349 19.80 11.76 -15.80
C GLU A 349 20.01 11.06 -14.46
N TYR A 350 19.80 9.75 -14.40
CA TYR A 350 20.07 8.98 -13.19
C TYR A 350 21.54 9.06 -12.77
N TYR A 351 22.49 9.00 -13.71
CA TYR A 351 23.91 9.16 -13.42
C TYR A 351 24.22 10.53 -12.81
N ARG A 352 23.62 11.60 -13.35
CA ARG A 352 23.76 12.96 -12.78
C ARG A 352 23.22 13.05 -11.35
N GLU A 353 22.07 12.41 -11.08
CA GLU A 353 21.50 12.37 -9.73
C GLU A 353 22.37 11.56 -8.75
N LEU A 354 22.99 10.47 -9.21
CA LEU A 354 23.93 9.70 -8.40
C LEU A 354 25.18 10.52 -8.05
N GLU A 355 25.78 11.20 -9.04
CA GLU A 355 26.94 12.06 -8.84
C GLU A 355 26.63 13.20 -7.84
N LYS A 356 25.50 13.88 -8.04
CA LYS A 356 25.02 14.94 -7.13
C LYS A 356 24.87 14.46 -5.69
N ASN A 357 24.47 13.21 -5.48
CA ASN A 357 24.26 12.62 -4.15
C ASN A 357 25.49 11.87 -3.62
N GLY A 358 26.60 11.83 -4.37
CA GLY A 358 27.81 11.11 -3.98
C GLY A 358 27.60 9.61 -3.85
N VAL A 359 26.81 9.02 -4.74
CA VAL A 359 26.49 7.59 -4.80
C VAL A 359 27.15 6.98 -6.03
N SER A 360 27.81 5.83 -5.88
CA SER A 360 28.41 5.12 -7.01
C SER A 360 27.35 4.37 -7.81
N LEU A 361 27.47 4.40 -9.14
CA LEU A 361 26.68 3.52 -10.00
C LEU A 361 27.00 2.06 -9.70
N ARG A 362 25.97 1.26 -9.45
CA ARG A 362 26.06 -0.18 -9.20
C ARG A 362 25.03 -0.96 -10.03
N LEU A 363 24.59 -0.36 -11.12
CA LEU A 363 23.75 -0.99 -12.14
C LEU A 363 24.68 -1.78 -13.07
N GLU A 364 24.61 -3.10 -13.00
CA GLU A 364 25.31 -3.99 -13.92
C GLU A 364 24.53 -4.12 -15.24
N PRO A 365 25.18 -4.41 -16.38
CA PRO A 365 24.48 -4.80 -17.60
C PRO A 365 23.63 -6.03 -17.31
N LEU A 366 22.31 -5.90 -17.38
CA LEU A 366 21.41 -7.02 -17.14
C LEU A 366 21.25 -7.83 -18.42
N ASP A 367 21.64 -9.11 -18.39
CA ASP A 367 21.14 -10.10 -19.34
C ASP A 367 19.67 -10.38 -18.99
N GLN A 368 18.75 -9.73 -19.70
CA GLN A 368 17.31 -9.80 -19.40
C GLN A 368 16.60 -10.98 -20.09
N GLY A 369 17.33 -11.84 -20.81
CA GLY A 369 16.76 -12.92 -21.62
C GLY A 369 15.78 -12.44 -22.70
N PRO A 370 15.32 -13.33 -23.59
CA PRO A 370 14.08 -13.12 -24.33
C PRO A 370 12.89 -13.32 -23.37
N GLY A 371 11.94 -12.37 -23.36
CA GLY A 371 10.73 -12.42 -22.53
C GLY A 371 9.75 -13.53 -22.88
#